data_AF-Q2V6T7-F1
#
_entry.id   AF-Q2V6T7-F1
#
_cell.length_a   1.000
_cell.length_b   1.000
_cell.length_c   1.000
_cell.angle_alpha   90.00
_cell.angle_beta   90.00
_cell.angle_gamma   90.00
#
_symmetry.space_group_name_H-M   'P 1'
#
loop_
_entity.id
_entity.type
_entity.pdbx_description
1 polymer ?
#
loop_
_entity_poly.entity_id
_entity_poly.type
_entity_poly.pdbx_seq_one_letter_code
_entity_poly.pdbx_strand_id
1 'polypeptide(L)' 'MKVLSVILLAVVLFLGMVAARPNEVLDFENDMTSHEQYGVPGTAVHGEYEAKDAFGNWYKVKYIADAGGFRVVS' A
#
# COMPACT_ATOMS: atom_id res chain seq x y z
N MET A 1 12.50 22.86 31.56
CA MET A 1 13.19 22.58 30.27
C MET A 1 13.36 21.08 29.99
N LYS A 2 13.86 20.26 30.91
CA LYS A 2 14.07 18.80 30.70
C LYS A 2 12.82 18.02 30.27
N VAL A 3 11.67 18.28 30.89
CA VAL A 3 10.41 17.57 30.58
C VAL A 3 9.87 17.91 29.17
N LEU A 4 9.96 19.18 28.77
CA LEU A 4 9.55 19.63 27.44
C LEU A 4 10.42 19.00 26.34
N SER A 5 11.73 18.89 26.57
CA SER A 5 12.65 18.21 25.64
C SER A 5 12.36 16.71 25.50
N VAL A 6 11.98 16.03 26.59
CA VAL A 6 11.59 14.61 26.56
C VAL A 6 10.29 14.41 25.79
N ILE A 7 9.29 15.27 26.00
CA ILE A 7 8.03 15.23 25.26
C ILE A 7 8.28 15.47 23.77
N LEU A 8 9.10 16.47 23.43
CA LEU A 8 9.43 16.78 22.04
C LEU A 8 10.14 15.61 21.36
N LEU A 9 11.08 14.96 22.05
CA LEU A 9 11.76 13.77 21.54
C LEU A 9 10.78 12.61 21.31
N ALA A 10 9.86 12.37 22.24
CA ALA A 10 8.83 11.33 22.09
C ALA A 10 7.90 11.60 20.90
N VAL A 11 7.50 12.85 20.67
CA VAL A 11 6.68 13.24 19.50
C VAL A 11 7.45 13.02 18.20
N VAL A 12 8.73 13.39 18.12
CA VAL A 12 9.56 13.18 16.94
C VAL A 12 9.74 11.68 16.64
N LEU A 13 9.97 10.86 17.67
CA LEU A 13 10.07 9.40 17.52
C LEU A 13 8.75 8.79 17.05
N PHE A 14 7.62 9.25 17.58
CA PHE A 14 6.30 8.77 17.17
C PHE A 14 5.97 9.14 15.72
N LEU A 15 6.28 10.38 15.30
CA LEU A 15 6.14 10.82 13.91
C LEU A 15 7.05 10.02 12.96
N GLY A 16 8.27 9.71 13.38
CA GLY A 16 9.19 8.85 12.63
C GLY A 16 8.63 7.45 12.41
N MET A 17 8.01 6.85 13.45
CA MET A 17 7.36 5.54 13.32
C MET A 17 6.12 5.55 12.41
N VAL A 18 5.38 6.66 12.38
CA VAL A 18 4.23 6.84 11.46
C VAL A 18 4.70 6.95 10.01
N ALA A 19 5.76 7.73 9.76
CA ALA A 19 6.33 7.90 8.42
C ALA A 19 7.02 6.65 7.87
N ALA A 20 7.53 5.77 8.76
CA ALA A 20 8.23 4.55 8.37
C ALA A 20 7.30 3.36 8.07
N ARG A 21 5.97 3.52 8.16
CA ARG A 21 5.05 2.44 7.81
C ARG A 21 5.16 2.18 6.30
N PRO A 22 5.42 0.93 5.85
CA PRO A 22 5.31 0.63 4.43
C PRO A 22 3.89 1.00 4.00
N ASN A 23 3.79 1.88 3.00
CA ASN A 23 2.51 2.21 2.38
C ASN A 23 1.98 1.03 1.53
N GLU A 24 2.78 -0.03 1.44
CA GLU A 24 2.52 -1.29 0.79
C GLU A 24 1.78 -2.24 1.75
N VAL A 25 0.62 -2.69 1.32
CA VAL A 25 -0.27 -3.61 2.02
C VAL A 25 -0.02 -5.05 1.58
N LEU A 26 0.22 -5.22 0.29
CA LEU A 26 0.52 -6.50 -0.33
C LEU A 26 1.48 -6.24 -1.48
N ASP A 27 2.52 -7.06 -1.54
CA ASP A 27 3.41 -7.20 -2.69
C ASP A 27 3.62 -8.70 -2.91
N PHE A 28 3.10 -9.18 -4.03
CA PHE A 28 3.22 -10.56 -4.44
C PHE A 28 3.55 -10.61 -5.92
N GLU A 29 4.60 -11.33 -6.27
CA GLU A 29 5.03 -11.52 -7.65
C GLU A 29 5.52 -12.95 -7.87
N ASN A 30 5.23 -13.49 -9.05
CA ASN A 30 5.86 -14.67 -9.63
C ASN A 30 5.96 -14.53 -11.17
N ASP A 31 6.51 -15.54 -11.83
CA ASP A 31 6.75 -15.53 -13.29
C ASP A 31 5.50 -15.31 -14.18
N MET A 32 4.30 -15.51 -13.64
CA MET A 32 3.04 -15.44 -14.37
C MET A 32 2.06 -14.39 -13.85
N THR A 33 2.20 -13.91 -12.60
CA THR A 33 1.23 -13.02 -11.97
C THR A 33 1.88 -12.10 -10.96
N SER A 34 1.38 -10.87 -10.85
CA SER A 34 1.66 -9.97 -9.73
C SER A 34 0.39 -9.38 -9.12
N HIS A 35 0.47 -9.03 -7.85
CA HIS A 35 -0.57 -8.31 -7.13
C HIS A 35 0.07 -7.34 -6.13
N GLU A 36 -0.03 -6.05 -6.44
CA GLU A 36 0.40 -4.97 -5.58
C GLU A 36 -0.80 -4.25 -4.97
N GLN A 37 -0.67 -3.82 -3.72
CA GLN A 37 -1.67 -3.04 -3.01
C GLN A 37 -1.02 -2.00 -2.11
N TYR A 38 -1.50 -0.76 -2.19
CA TYR A 38 -1.03 0.37 -1.41
C TYR A 38 -2.19 1.05 -0.66
N GLY A 39 -1.90 1.63 0.50
CA GLY A 39 -2.85 2.42 1.28
C GLY A 39 -3.05 1.87 2.70
N VAL A 40 -4.28 1.99 3.21
CA VAL A 40 -4.62 1.64 4.59
C VAL A 40 -5.46 0.36 4.61
N PRO A 41 -4.91 -0.77 5.09
CA PRO A 41 -5.62 -2.03 5.18
C PRO A 41 -6.96 -1.89 5.91
N GLY A 42 -8.01 -2.47 5.34
CA GLY A 42 -9.36 -2.42 5.91
C GLY A 42 -10.06 -1.06 5.84
N THR A 43 -9.46 -0.04 5.21
CA THR A 43 -10.06 1.30 5.04
C THR A 43 -10.15 1.71 3.57
N ALA A 44 -9.00 1.92 2.94
CA ALA A 44 -8.92 2.38 1.55
C ALA A 44 -7.59 1.96 0.95
N VAL A 45 -7.66 1.25 -0.16
CA VAL A 45 -6.49 0.73 -0.85
C VAL A 45 -6.62 0.94 -2.36
N HIS A 46 -5.50 1.21 -2.98
CA HIS A 46 -5.31 1.15 -4.43
C HIS A 46 -4.52 -0.11 -4.74
N GLY A 47 -4.78 -0.76 -5.85
CA GLY A 47 -3.94 -1.88 -6.22
C GLY A 47 -4.02 -2.24 -7.68
N GLU A 48 -3.24 -3.25 -8.00
CA GLU A 48 -2.98 -3.67 -9.35
C GLU A 48 -2.85 -5.20 -9.40
N TYR A 49 -3.52 -5.82 -10.37
CA TYR A 49 -3.28 -7.20 -10.75
C TYR A 49 -2.59 -7.23 -12.11
N GLU A 50 -1.52 -8.00 -12.23
CA GLU A 50 -0.97 -8.37 -13.54
C GLU A 50 -1.01 -9.89 -13.73
N ALA A 51 -1.27 -10.32 -14.97
CA ALA A 51 -1.22 -11.73 -15.36
C ALA A 51 -0.67 -11.89 -16.77
N LYS A 52 0.14 -12.92 -16.98
CA LYS A 52 0.71 -13.30 -18.25
C LYS A 52 -0.11 -14.41 -18.91
N ASP A 53 -0.47 -14.24 -20.18
CA ASP A 53 -1.15 -15.30 -20.95
C ASP A 53 -0.17 -16.38 -21.46
N ALA A 54 -0.71 -17.40 -22.10
CA ALA A 54 0.07 -18.49 -22.69
C ALA A 54 0.98 -18.07 -23.87
N PHE A 55 0.74 -16.89 -24.46
CA PHE A 55 1.56 -16.31 -25.53
C PHE A 55 2.62 -15.34 -24.99
N GLY A 56 2.63 -15.11 -23.68
CA GLY A 56 3.56 -14.24 -22.99
C GLY A 56 3.15 -12.77 -22.91
N ASN A 57 1.91 -12.43 -23.28
CA ASN A 57 1.39 -11.07 -23.16
C ASN A 57 0.96 -10.79 -21.72
N TRP A 58 1.30 -9.62 -21.22
CA TRP A 58 0.88 -9.16 -19.90
C TRP A 58 -0.41 -8.35 -19.97
N TYR A 59 -1.31 -8.64 -19.02
CA TYR A 59 -2.56 -7.93 -18.82
C TYR A 59 -2.57 -7.34 -17.42
N LYS A 60 -2.98 -6.08 -17.32
CA LYS A 60 -2.94 -5.28 -16.11
C LYS A 60 -4.33 -4.78 -15.80
N VAL A 61 -4.73 -4.85 -14.53
CA VAL A 61 -5.99 -4.32 -14.03
C VAL A 61 -5.71 -3.49 -12.79
N LYS A 62 -6.07 -2.21 -12.82
CA LYS A 62 -5.96 -1.32 -11.65
C LYS A 62 -7.31 -1.17 -10.99
N TYR A 63 -7.31 -1.12 -9.66
CA TYR A 63 -8.54 -0.95 -8.88
C TYR A 63 -8.39 0.00 -7.70
N ILE A 64 -9.54 0.47 -7.23
CA ILE A 64 -9.73 1.19 -5.97
C ILE A 64 -10.70 0.36 -5.12
N ALA A 65 -10.36 0.12 -3.86
CA ALA A 65 -11.24 -0.48 -2.88
C ALA A 65 -11.32 0.41 -1.63
N ASP A 66 -12.47 1.03 -1.42
CA ASP A 66 -12.73 1.98 -0.34
C ASP A 66 -14.20 1.91 0.12
N ALA A 67 -14.66 2.92 0.86
CA ALA A 67 -16.04 3.00 1.34
C ALA A 67 -17.11 2.99 0.21
N GLY A 68 -16.74 3.34 -1.02
CA GLY A 68 -17.62 3.23 -2.18
C GLY A 68 -17.59 1.86 -2.86
N GLY A 69 -16.92 0.86 -2.28
CA GLY A 69 -16.75 -0.48 -2.82
C GLY A 69 -15.53 -0.66 -3.73
N PHE A 70 -15.48 -1.80 -4.42
CA PHE A 70 -14.42 -2.15 -5.36
C PHE A 70 -14.75 -1.67 -6.78
N ARG A 71 -13.80 -0.99 -7.43
CA ARG A 71 -13.98 -0.44 -8.79
C ARG A 71 -12.69 -0.58 -9.60
N VAL A 72 -12.82 -1.11 -10.83
CA VAL A 72 -11.73 -1.11 -11.81
C VAL A 72 -11.60 0.27 -12.42
N VAL A 73 -10.37 0.75 -12.57
CA VAL A 73 -10.07 2.11 -13.06
C VAL A 73 -9.15 2.15 -14.27
N SER A 74 -8.46 1.05 -14.58
CA SER A 74 -7.65 0.90 -15.80
C SER A 74 -7.36 -0.56 -16.08
#